data_AF-A0A0K1JGS5-F1
#
_entry.id   AF-A0A0K1JGS5-F1
#
_cell.length_a   1.000
_cell.length_b   1.000
_cell.length_c   1.000
_cell.angle_alpha   90.00
_cell.angle_beta   90.00
_cell.angle_gamma   90.00
#
_symmetry.space_group_name_H-M   'P 1'
#
loop_
_entity.id
_entity.type
_entity.pdbx_description
1 polymer ?
#
loop_
_entity_poly.entity_id
_entity_poly.type
_entity_poly.pdbx_seq_one_letter_code
_entity_poly.pdbx_strand_id
1 'polypeptide(L)'
;MTVTGEKLRAEGIAAVQAADKAAHRGHGEYIRIGIEVCILNYRTDGETFTADDVRREAVLAAELDGVAFAPHSPSLLPAILGGYASAKRIQRVGDYHSERTSRRYSRNGVWRASS
;
A
#
# COMPACT_ATOMS: atom_id res chain seq x y z
N MET A 1 26.68 -25.36 10.69
CA MET A 1 26.66 -24.12 11.49
C MET A 1 25.26 -24.00 12.08
N THR A 2 25.10 -24.27 13.37
CA THR A 2 23.76 -24.37 14.01
C THR A 2 23.22 -22.97 14.25
N VAL A 3 22.05 -22.64 13.68
CA VAL A 3 21.36 -21.36 13.91
C VAL A 3 20.76 -21.41 15.31
N THR A 4 21.29 -20.61 16.23
CA THR A 4 20.78 -20.51 17.61
C THR A 4 19.68 -19.46 17.71
N GLY A 5 18.79 -19.58 18.70
CA GLY A 5 17.73 -18.58 18.94
C GLY A 5 18.25 -17.16 19.17
N GLU A 6 19.49 -17.05 19.67
CA GLU A 6 20.19 -15.78 19.89
C GLU A 6 20.59 -15.11 18.56
N LYS A 7 20.98 -15.90 17.56
CA LYS A 7 21.24 -15.43 16.19
C LYS A 7 19.97 -14.92 15.52
N LEU A 8 18.87 -15.67 15.63
CA LEU A 8 17.56 -15.26 15.11
C LEU A 8 17.07 -13.97 15.77
N ARG A 9 17.30 -13.81 17.08
CA ARG A 9 16.95 -12.58 17.80
C ARG A 9 17.78 -11.38 17.32
N ALA A 10 19.09 -11.56 17.14
CA ALA A 10 19.97 -10.51 16.64
C ALA A 10 19.63 -10.11 15.19
N GLU A 11 19.35 -11.08 14.32
CA GLU A 11 18.89 -10.86 12.94
C GLU A 11 17.54 -10.13 12.90
N GLY A 12 16.60 -10.51 13.78
CA GLY A 12 15.32 -9.82 13.92
C GLY A 12 15.45 -8.37 14.36
N ILE A 13 16.30 -8.10 15.36
CA ILE A 13 16.58 -6.73 15.83
C ILE A 13 17.24 -5.90 14.72
N ALA A 14 18.23 -6.46 14.03
CA ALA A 14 18.90 -5.80 12.92
C ALA A 14 17.94 -5.49 11.76
N ALA A 15 17.02 -6.41 11.44
CA ALA A 15 15.99 -6.19 10.44
C ALA A 15 15.01 -5.06 10.82
N VAL A 16 14.59 -4.99 12.08
CA VAL A 16 13.73 -3.91 12.60
C VAL A 16 14.46 -2.57 12.53
N GLN A 17 15.71 -2.52 12.98
CA GLN A 17 16.52 -1.28 12.94
C GLN A 17 16.83 -0.83 11.52
N ALA A 18 17.07 -1.76 10.59
CA ALA A 18 17.26 -1.46 9.18
C ALA A 18 15.97 -0.95 8.53
N ALA A 19 14.82 -1.53 8.87
CA ALA A 19 13.51 -1.06 8.42
C ALA A 19 13.20 0.35 8.95
N ASP A 20 13.57 0.65 10.20
CA ASP A 20 13.36 1.96 10.81
C ASP A 20 14.24 3.06 10.18
N LYS A 21 15.39 2.69 9.59
CA LYS A 21 16.30 3.61 8.89
C LYS A 21 16.12 3.63 7.37
N ALA A 22 15.22 2.81 6.83
CA ALA A 22 15.06 2.68 5.39
C ALA A 22 14.50 3.98 4.78
N ALA A 23 14.92 4.29 3.54
CA ALA A 23 14.42 5.42 2.75
C ALA A 23 12.89 5.36 2.50
N HIS A 24 12.24 4.26 2.86
CA HIS A 24 10.79 4.05 2.74
C HIS A 24 10.04 4.15 4.09
N ARG A 25 10.70 4.64 5.15
CA ARG A 25 10.05 4.98 6.42
C ARG A 25 8.93 6.00 6.13
N GLY A 26 7.71 5.71 6.57
CA GLY A 26 6.54 6.56 6.29
C GLY A 26 5.81 6.25 4.98
N HIS A 27 6.34 5.41 4.08
CA HIS A 27 5.62 5.07 2.83
C HIS A 27 4.25 4.42 3.09
N GLY A 28 4.11 3.66 4.18
CA GLY A 28 2.82 3.10 4.58
C GLY A 28 1.81 4.17 4.99
N GLU A 29 2.25 5.32 5.48
CA GLU A 29 1.40 6.45 5.84
C GLU A 29 0.85 7.13 4.58
N TYR A 30 1.71 7.45 3.61
CA TYR A 30 1.28 7.99 2.32
C TYR A 30 0.32 7.06 1.56
N ILE A 31 0.51 5.75 1.65
CA ILE A 31 -0.46 4.79 1.09
C ILE A 31 -1.80 4.86 1.81
N ARG A 32 -1.82 4.95 3.16
CA ARG A 32 -3.07 5.09 3.91
C ARG A 32 -3.77 6.40 3.55
N ILE A 33 -3.03 7.51 3.46
CA ILE A 33 -3.54 8.80 3.00
C ILE A 33 -4.17 8.65 1.61
N GLY A 34 -3.46 8.03 0.66
CA GLY A 34 -3.99 7.81 -0.69
C GLY A 34 -5.27 6.97 -0.71
N ILE A 35 -5.38 5.95 0.14
CA ILE A 35 -6.62 5.17 0.29
C ILE A 35 -7.75 6.04 0.85
N GLU A 36 -7.50 6.84 1.88
CA GLU A 36 -8.52 7.74 2.46
C GLU A 36 -8.98 8.79 1.44
N VAL A 37 -8.06 9.36 0.66
CA VAL A 37 -8.39 10.29 -0.43
C VAL A 37 -9.27 9.60 -1.48
N CYS A 38 -8.95 8.37 -1.90
CA CYS A 38 -9.82 7.61 -2.79
C CYS A 38 -11.19 7.34 -2.15
N ILE A 39 -11.25 6.94 -0.87
CA ILE A 39 -12.52 6.73 -0.18
C ILE A 39 -13.34 8.01 -0.15
N LEU A 40 -12.72 9.17 0.09
CA LEU A 40 -13.38 10.47 0.14
C LEU A 40 -13.87 10.94 -1.24
N ASN A 41 -13.05 10.76 -2.27
CA ASN A 41 -13.35 11.20 -3.63
C ASN A 41 -14.37 10.31 -4.34
N TYR A 42 -14.44 9.02 -3.97
CA TYR A 42 -15.31 8.01 -4.58
C TYR A 42 -16.39 7.51 -3.61
N ARG A 43 -16.98 8.43 -2.82
CA ARG A 43 -18.03 8.11 -1.83
C ARG A 43 -19.39 7.82 -2.45
N THR A 44 -19.59 8.15 -3.72
CA THR A 44 -20.90 8.07 -4.37
C THR A 44 -21.17 6.65 -4.85
N ASP A 45 -22.42 6.19 -4.74
CA ASP A 45 -22.83 4.85 -5.18
C ASP A 45 -22.45 4.62 -6.65
N GLY A 46 -21.63 3.59 -6.88
CA GLY A 46 -21.16 3.18 -8.22
C GLY A 46 -19.77 3.66 -8.58
N GLU A 47 -19.17 4.57 -7.81
CA GLU A 47 -17.79 4.99 -8.03
C GLU A 47 -16.79 3.95 -7.50
N THR A 48 -15.74 3.72 -8.29
CA THR A 48 -14.71 2.72 -7.98
C THR A 48 -13.33 3.30 -8.19
N PHE A 49 -12.36 2.77 -7.45
CA PHE A 49 -10.97 3.14 -7.55
C PHE A 49 -10.09 1.89 -7.61
N THR A 50 -8.88 2.07 -8.12
CA THR A 50 -7.91 1.03 -8.38
C THR A 50 -6.66 1.18 -7.51
N ALA A 51 -5.78 0.18 -7.54
CA ALA A 51 -4.48 0.27 -6.89
C ALA A 51 -3.56 1.33 -7.54
N ASP A 52 -3.81 1.72 -8.79
CA ASP A 52 -3.05 2.77 -9.46
C ASP A 52 -3.53 4.17 -9.05
N ASP A 53 -4.83 4.34 -8.77
CA ASP A 53 -5.37 5.57 -8.18
C ASP A 53 -4.77 5.83 -6.81
N VAL A 54 -4.76 4.82 -5.93
CA VAL A 54 -4.15 4.94 -4.59
C VAL A 54 -2.66 5.30 -4.69
N ARG A 55 -1.93 4.75 -5.66
CA ARG A 55 -0.51 5.08 -5.84
C ARG A 55 -0.30 6.51 -6.28
N ARG A 56 -1.14 7.00 -7.18
CA ARG A 56 -1.11 8.39 -7.64
C ARG A 56 -1.36 9.34 -6.47
N GLU A 57 -2.39 9.08 -5.67
CA GLU A 57 -2.67 9.90 -4.47
C GLU A 57 -1.55 9.81 -3.43
N ALA A 58 -0.96 8.63 -3.24
CA ALA A 58 0.17 8.47 -2.33
C ALA A 58 1.44 9.21 -2.79
N VAL A 59 1.70 9.25 -4.11
CA VAL A 59 2.80 10.05 -4.69
C VAL A 59 2.55 11.53 -4.43
N LEU A 60 1.34 12.03 -4.73
CA LEU A 60 0.97 13.42 -4.51
C LEU A 60 1.11 13.82 -3.03
N ALA A 61 0.64 12.96 -2.11
CA ALA A 61 0.76 13.21 -0.68
C ALA A 61 2.22 13.31 -0.22
N ALA A 62 3.10 12.45 -0.75
CA ALA A 62 4.51 12.50 -0.42
C ALA A 62 5.25 13.68 -1.05
N GLU A 63 4.90 14.07 -2.29
CA GLU A 63 5.44 15.24 -2.96
C GLU A 63 5.11 16.53 -2.21
N LEU A 64 3.91 16.64 -1.63
CA LEU A 64 3.52 17.78 -0.79
C LEU A 64 4.41 17.93 0.47
N ASP A 65 4.90 16.81 1.00
CA ASP A 65 5.84 16.80 2.12
C ASP A 65 7.31 16.89 1.68
N GLY A 66 7.58 17.04 0.38
CA GLY A 66 8.93 17.07 -0.18
C GLY A 66 9.66 15.72 -0.12
N VAL A 67 8.92 14.62 0.02
CA VAL A 67 9.45 13.26 0.13
C VAL A 67 9.39 12.56 -1.23
N ALA A 68 10.53 12.04 -1.69
CA ALA A 68 10.59 11.23 -2.91
C ALA A 68 9.91 9.87 -2.66
N PHE A 69 8.70 9.70 -3.19
CA PHE A 69 7.95 8.45 -3.07
C PHE A 69 8.05 7.60 -4.34
N ALA A 70 8.95 6.63 -4.31
CA ALA A 70 8.94 5.54 -5.26
C ALA A 70 8.18 4.35 -4.64
N PRO A 71 7.10 3.83 -5.26
CA PRO A 71 6.36 2.67 -4.76
C PRO A 71 7.23 1.40 -4.91
N HIS A 72 8.18 1.23 -4.00
CA HIS A 72 9.25 0.23 -4.08
C HIS A 72 8.89 -1.12 -3.45
N SER A 73 7.80 -1.21 -2.68
CA SER A 73 7.37 -2.49 -2.12
C SER A 73 6.17 -3.05 -2.91
N PRO A 74 6.35 -4.14 -3.68
CA PRO A 74 5.25 -4.78 -4.39
C PRO A 74 4.13 -5.27 -3.46
N SER A 75 4.41 -5.55 -2.18
CA SER A 75 3.48 -6.15 -1.23
C SER A 75 2.82 -5.17 -0.25
N LEU A 76 3.40 -3.98 -0.03
CA LEU A 76 2.89 -3.06 0.99
C LEU A 76 1.47 -2.54 0.68
N LEU A 77 1.23 -2.06 -0.54
CA LEU A 77 -0.10 -1.58 -0.93
C LEU A 77 -1.17 -2.69 -0.86
N PRO A 78 -0.97 -3.89 -1.44
CA PRO A 78 -1.92 -5.00 -1.27
C PRO A 78 -2.21 -5.35 0.20
N ALA A 79 -1.19 -5.33 1.08
CA ALA A 79 -1.37 -5.60 2.50
C ALA A 79 -2.25 -4.55 3.20
N ILE A 80 -2.02 -3.26 2.92
CA ILE A 80 -2.82 -2.17 3.50
C ILE A 80 -4.26 -2.22 2.96
N LEU A 81 -4.46 -2.43 1.65
CA LEU A 81 -5.79 -2.62 1.07
C LEU A 81 -6.54 -3.80 1.72
N GLY A 82 -5.84 -4.91 1.98
CA GLY A 82 -6.40 -6.05 2.71
C GLY A 82 -6.86 -5.69 4.13
N GLY A 83 -6.10 -4.86 4.85
CA GLY A 83 -6.48 -4.33 6.15
C GLY A 83 -7.76 -3.48 6.10
N TYR A 84 -7.86 -2.57 5.13
CA TYR A 84 -9.06 -1.74 4.94
C TYR A 84 -10.29 -2.56 4.57
N ALA A 85 -10.11 -3.57 3.72
CA ALA A 85 -11.18 -4.49 3.34
C ALA A 85 -11.65 -5.34 4.54
N SER A 86 -10.71 -5.85 5.35
CA SER A 86 -11.04 -6.57 6.59
C SER A 86 -11.78 -5.70 7.59
N ALA A 87 -11.45 -4.39 7.64
CA ALA A 87 -12.14 -3.41 8.46
C ALA A 87 -13.48 -2.92 7.86
N LYS A 88 -13.91 -3.48 6.73
CA LYS A 88 -15.14 -3.10 5.99
C LYS A 88 -15.21 -1.61 5.63
N ARG A 89 -14.06 -0.97 5.40
CA ARG A 89 -14.00 0.41 4.88
C ARG A 89 -14.09 0.46 3.36
N ILE A 90 -13.65 -0.61 2.70
CA ILE A 90 -13.67 -0.76 1.25
C ILE A 90 -14.12 -2.17 0.89
N GLN A 91 -14.66 -2.34 -0.30
CA GLN A 91 -15.06 -3.63 -0.84
C GLN A 91 -14.46 -3.84 -2.22
N ARG A 92 -13.94 -5.06 -2.46
CA ARG A 92 -13.52 -5.47 -3.80
C ARG A 92 -14.75 -5.77 -4.65
N VAL A 93 -14.82 -5.16 -5.83
CA VAL A 93 -15.96 -5.28 -6.76
C VAL A 93 -15.58 -5.83 -8.12
N GLY A 94 -14.29 -5.98 -8.39
CA GLY A 94 -13.83 -6.56 -9.65
C GLY A 94 -12.31 -6.65 -9.76
N ASP A 95 -11.87 -6.86 -10.99
CA ASP A 95 -10.49 -6.96 -11.41
C ASP A 95 -10.23 -5.95 -12.55
N TYR A 96 -9.01 -5.41 -12.64
CA TYR A 96 -8.58 -4.57 -13.76
C TYR A 96 -7.15 -4.90 -14.21
N HIS A 97 -6.83 -4.49 -15.43
CA HIS A 97 -5.47 -4.55 -15.97
C HIS A 97 -4.72 -3.25 -15.68
N SER A 98 -3.67 -3.34 -14.88
CA SER A 98 -2.82 -2.18 -14.58
C SER A 98 -2.07 -1.72 -15.82
N GLU A 99 -1.95 -0.40 -15.99
CA GLU A 99 -1.14 0.20 -17.04
C GLU A 99 0.37 0.00 -16.79
N ARG A 100 0.76 -0.26 -15.54
CA ARG A 100 2.15 -0.53 -15.18
C ARG A 100 2.61 -1.86 -15.75
N THR A 101 3.68 -1.85 -16.54
CA THR A 101 4.27 -3.06 -17.16
C THR A 101 4.53 -4.17 -16.14
N SER A 102 5.00 -3.85 -14.93
CA SER A 102 5.28 -4.84 -13.88
C SER A 102 4.05 -5.49 -13.23
N ARG A 103 2.83 -4.96 -13.47
CA ARG A 103 1.57 -5.43 -12.85
C ARG A 103 0.45 -5.70 -13.84
N ARG A 104 0.68 -5.47 -15.14
CA ARG A 104 -0.29 -5.63 -16.23
C ARG A 104 -0.99 -6.99 -16.26
N TYR A 105 -0.28 -8.06 -15.90
CA TYR A 105 -0.79 -9.44 -15.88
C TYR A 105 -1.13 -9.96 -14.48
N SER A 106 -1.04 -9.13 -13.44
CA SER A 106 -1.46 -9.49 -12.09
C SER A 106 -2.97 -9.33 -11.91
N ARG A 107 -3.57 -10.07 -10.98
CA ARG A 107 -4.95 -9.82 -10.52
C ARG A 107 -4.99 -8.52 -9.71
N ASN A 108 -5.23 -7.40 -10.37
CA ASN A 108 -5.36 -6.10 -9.69
C ASN A 108 -6.82 -5.86 -9.35
N GLY A 109 -7.14 -5.58 -8.09
CA GLY A 109 -8.51 -5.37 -7.65
C GLY A 109 -9.05 -3.98 -8.01
N VAL A 110 -10.34 -3.93 -8.33
CA VAL A 110 -11.16 -2.72 -8.32
C VAL A 110 -11.90 -2.66 -6.97
N TRP A 111 -11.91 -1.49 -6.36
CA TRP A 111 -12.42 -1.26 -5.01
C TRP A 111 -13.49 -0.18 -5.01
N ARG A 112 -14.42 -0.25 -4.07
CA ARG A 112 -15.36 0.82 -3.74
C ARG A 112 -15.30 1.15 -2.26
N ALA A 113 -15.63 2.39 -1.88
CA ALA A 113 -15.90 2.72 -0.49
C ALA A 113 -17.08 1.88 0.03
N SER A 114 -17.02 1.48 1.29
CA SER A 114 -18.19 0.88 1.97
C SER A 114 -19.03 2.01 2.57
N SER A 115 -20.34 1.97 2.34
CA SER A 115 -21.33 2.89 2.92
C SER A 115 -21.43 2.75 4.43
#